data_AF-A0A7S3WYV9-F1
#
_entry.id   AF-A0A7S3WYV9-F1
#
_cell.length_a   1.000
_cell.length_b   1.000
_cell.length_c   1.000
_cell.angle_alpha   90.00
_cell.angle_beta   90.00
_cell.angle_gamma   90.00
#
_symmetry.space_group_name_H-M   'P 1'
#
loop_
_entity.id
_entity.type
_entity.pdbx_description
1 polymer ?
#
loop_
_entity_poly.entity_id
_entity_poly.type
_entity_poly.pdbx_seq_one_letter_code
_entity_poly.pdbx_strand_id
1 'polypeptide(L)'
;VDNNIEGTGVYNWSDGREYRGMWRNNKMEGEGVFKWPDGRKYEGNYVDDKKEGHGTFHWPDGRKYEGQWMNGKQHGEGVYTTSNGRTKRGMWVDGKRTQWL
;
A
#
# COMPACT_ATOMS: atom_id res chain seq x y z
N VAL A 1 25.76 18.30 6.33
CA VAL A 1 25.06 17.87 5.11
C VAL A 1 24.26 16.66 5.53
N ASP A 2 22.95 16.79 5.57
CA ASP A 2 22.09 15.65 5.93
C ASP A 2 21.99 14.74 4.71
N ASN A 3 22.46 13.51 4.85
CA ASN A 3 22.44 12.49 3.78
C ASN A 3 21.06 11.84 3.68
N ASN A 4 20.01 12.65 3.66
CA ASN A 4 18.63 12.18 3.59
C ASN A 4 18.22 11.92 2.15
N ILE A 5 17.49 10.82 1.93
CA ILE A 5 16.78 10.57 0.68
C ILE A 5 15.57 11.51 0.62
N GLU A 6 15.48 12.26 -0.47
CA GLU A 6 14.45 13.26 -0.77
C GLU A 6 13.99 13.10 -2.22
N GLY A 7 12.73 13.45 -2.50
CA GLY A 7 12.18 13.44 -3.86
C GLY A 7 11.86 12.03 -4.39
N THR A 8 11.76 11.86 -5.70
CA THR A 8 11.45 10.55 -6.30
C THR A 8 12.70 9.66 -6.34
N GLY A 9 12.57 8.42 -5.91
CA GLY A 9 13.69 7.47 -5.91
C GLY A 9 13.24 6.01 -5.95
N VAL A 10 14.22 5.13 -6.21
CA VAL A 10 14.08 3.68 -6.09
C VAL A 10 15.03 3.20 -5.00
N TYR A 11 14.49 2.46 -4.03
CA TYR A 11 15.30 1.78 -3.02
C TYR A 11 15.07 0.28 -3.10
N ASN A 12 16.16 -0.47 -3.19
CA ASN A 12 16.17 -1.93 -3.19
C ASN A 12 16.80 -2.40 -1.88
N TRP A 13 16.04 -3.12 -1.07
CA TRP A 13 16.55 -3.76 0.14
C TRP A 13 17.28 -5.05 -0.21
N SER A 14 18.25 -5.45 0.62
CA SER A 14 18.98 -6.71 0.48
C SER A 14 18.08 -7.95 0.62
N ASP A 15 16.93 -7.81 1.28
CA ASP A 15 15.91 -8.86 1.40
C ASP A 15 14.99 -8.98 0.17
N GLY A 16 15.24 -8.18 -0.87
CA GLY A 16 14.50 -8.20 -2.13
C GLY A 16 13.24 -7.34 -2.15
N ARG A 17 12.92 -6.61 -1.08
CA ARG A 17 11.89 -5.56 -1.15
C ARG A 17 12.35 -4.44 -2.10
N GLU A 18 11.39 -3.83 -2.79
CA GLU A 18 11.62 -2.67 -3.66
C GLU A 18 10.57 -1.60 -3.35
N TYR A 19 11.01 -0.35 -3.19
CA TYR A 19 10.12 0.81 -3.18
C TYR A 19 10.53 1.76 -4.29
N ARG A 20 9.55 2.18 -5.08
CA ARG A 20 9.68 3.21 -6.10
C ARG A 20 8.64 4.28 -5.81
N GLY A 21 9.08 5.47 -5.46
CA GLY A 21 8.14 6.54 -5.12
C GLY A 21 8.82 7.74 -4.52
N MET A 22 8.00 8.59 -3.93
CA MET A 22 8.44 9.81 -3.27
C MET A 22 9.02 9.51 -1.87
N TRP A 23 10.05 10.26 -1.52
CA TRP A 23 10.79 10.21 -0.26
C TRP A 23 10.85 11.60 0.37
N ARG A 24 10.79 11.63 1.70
CA ARG A 24 11.03 12.82 2.51
C ARG A 24 11.70 12.40 3.83
N ASN A 25 12.83 13.00 4.16
CA ASN A 25 13.60 12.70 5.37
C ASN A 25 13.86 11.19 5.58
N ASN A 26 14.29 10.48 4.53
CA ASN A 26 14.50 9.02 4.53
C ASN A 26 13.24 8.16 4.72
N LYS A 27 12.05 8.74 4.65
CA LYS A 27 10.78 8.00 4.75
C LYS A 27 10.03 8.00 3.43
N MET A 28 9.28 6.94 3.19
CA MET A 28 8.30 6.90 2.10
C MET A 28 7.19 7.91 2.40
N GLU A 29 6.92 8.79 1.43
CA GLU A 29 6.01 9.92 1.57
C GLU A 29 5.32 10.16 0.21
N GLY A 30 4.02 10.43 0.16
CA GLY A 30 3.29 10.65 -1.09
C GLY A 30 3.10 9.37 -1.93
N GLU A 31 2.99 9.49 -3.24
CA GLU A 31 2.72 8.35 -4.12
C GLU A 31 3.94 7.42 -4.26
N GLY A 32 3.68 6.11 -4.17
CA GLY A 32 4.69 5.11 -4.37
C GLY A 32 4.18 3.69 -4.59
N VAL A 33 5.08 2.85 -5.07
CA VAL A 33 4.87 1.42 -5.30
C VAL A 33 5.86 0.65 -4.44
N PHE A 34 5.34 -0.23 -3.59
CA PHE A 34 6.13 -1.14 -2.77
C PHE A 34 5.88 -2.57 -3.22
N LYS A 35 6.96 -3.31 -3.49
CA LYS A 35 6.92 -4.74 -3.85
C LYS A 35 7.62 -5.56 -2.79
N TRP A 36 7.00 -6.67 -2.43
CA TRP A 36 7.60 -7.68 -1.56
C TRP A 36 8.10 -8.87 -2.40
N PRO A 37 9.15 -9.58 -1.95
CA PRO A 37 9.69 -10.76 -2.63
C PRO A 37 8.66 -11.88 -2.83
N ASP A 38 7.65 -11.96 -1.96
CA ASP A 38 6.58 -12.96 -2.04
C ASP A 38 5.48 -12.59 -3.05
N GLY A 39 5.70 -11.57 -3.87
CA GLY A 39 4.78 -11.13 -4.92
C GLY A 39 3.65 -10.22 -4.43
N ARG A 40 3.58 -9.90 -3.13
CA ARG A 40 2.69 -8.82 -2.67
C ARG A 40 3.14 -7.50 -3.27
N LYS A 41 2.18 -6.61 -3.53
CA LYS A 41 2.42 -5.26 -4.05
C LYS A 41 1.44 -4.27 -3.43
N TYR A 42 1.91 -3.06 -3.15
CA TYR A 42 1.07 -1.92 -2.78
C TYR A 42 1.36 -0.76 -3.71
N GLU A 43 0.32 -0.08 -4.16
CA GLU A 43 0.37 1.11 -5.00
C GLU A 43 -0.57 2.15 -4.39
N GLY A 44 -0.04 3.27 -3.94
CA GLY A 44 -0.86 4.30 -3.31
C GLY A 44 -0.04 5.31 -2.54
N ASN A 45 -0.72 6.07 -1.70
CA ASN A 45 -0.07 7.11 -0.90
C ASN A 45 0.57 6.53 0.37
N TYR A 46 1.64 7.20 0.79
CA TYR A 46 2.39 6.99 2.01
C TYR A 46 2.49 8.27 2.83
N VAL A 47 2.51 8.15 4.15
CA VAL A 47 2.88 9.20 5.10
C VAL A 47 3.72 8.55 6.19
N ASP A 48 4.94 9.05 6.41
CA ASP A 48 5.85 8.51 7.43
C ASP A 48 5.99 6.96 7.36
N ASP A 49 6.31 6.43 6.19
CA ASP A 49 6.45 4.99 5.90
C ASP A 49 5.15 4.15 5.97
N LYS A 50 4.01 4.76 6.29
CA LYS A 50 2.73 4.07 6.40
C LYS A 50 1.87 4.34 5.17
N LYS A 51 1.19 3.30 4.70
CA LYS A 51 0.11 3.43 3.70
C LYS A 51 -0.98 4.33 4.27
N GLU A 52 -1.37 5.34 3.50
CA GLU A 52 -2.32 6.37 3.93
C GLU A 52 -3.21 6.77 2.74
N GLY A 53 -4.43 7.24 3.00
CA GLY A 53 -5.35 7.68 1.95
C GLY A 53 -5.75 6.54 1.00
N HIS A 54 -5.89 6.83 -0.30
CA HIS A 54 -6.27 5.80 -1.27
C HIS A 54 -5.07 4.96 -1.74
N GLY A 55 -5.28 3.65 -1.84
CA GLY A 55 -4.27 2.73 -2.34
C GLY A 55 -4.83 1.35 -2.68
N THR A 56 -4.08 0.64 -3.53
CA THR A 56 -4.35 -0.73 -3.95
C THR A 56 -3.30 -1.68 -3.39
N PHE A 57 -3.75 -2.79 -2.80
CA PHE A 57 -2.91 -3.90 -2.39
C PHE A 57 -3.24 -5.14 -3.19
N HIS A 58 -2.21 -5.76 -3.76
CA HIS A 58 -2.28 -7.01 -4.50
C HIS A 58 -1.64 -8.13 -3.69
N TRP A 59 -2.34 -9.26 -3.62
CA TRP A 59 -1.79 -10.53 -3.15
C TRP A 59 -1.34 -11.38 -4.34
N PRO A 60 -0.34 -12.26 -4.16
CA PRO A 60 0.18 -13.11 -5.23
C PRO A 60 -0.83 -14.12 -5.77
N ASP A 61 -1.87 -14.44 -5.00
CA ASP A 61 -2.96 -15.36 -5.40
C ASP A 61 -4.07 -14.67 -6.22
N GLY A 62 -3.83 -13.45 -6.69
CA GLY A 62 -4.76 -12.68 -7.51
C GLY A 62 -5.82 -11.92 -6.73
N ARG A 63 -5.88 -12.05 -5.40
CA ARG A 63 -6.73 -11.18 -4.59
C ARG A 63 -6.22 -9.73 -4.67
N LYS A 64 -7.16 -8.78 -4.56
CA LYS A 64 -6.86 -7.35 -4.53
C LYS A 64 -7.76 -6.62 -3.52
N TYR A 65 -7.23 -5.59 -2.89
CA TYR A 65 -8.00 -4.60 -2.13
C TYR A 65 -7.68 -3.22 -2.70
N GLU A 66 -8.71 -2.45 -3.01
CA GLU A 66 -8.59 -1.07 -3.48
C GLU A 66 -9.50 -0.21 -2.61
N GLY A 67 -8.96 0.80 -1.95
CA GLY A 67 -9.77 1.63 -1.06
C GLY A 67 -8.94 2.50 -0.14
N GLN A 68 -9.56 2.92 0.95
CA GLN A 68 -8.92 3.79 1.93
C GLN A 68 -7.98 2.99 2.84
N TRP A 69 -6.92 3.66 3.26
CA TRP A 69 -5.87 3.23 4.16
C TRP A 69 -5.67 4.30 5.23
N MET A 70 -5.42 3.86 6.45
CA MET A 70 -5.09 4.74 7.56
C MET A 70 -4.06 4.05 8.44
N ASN A 71 -2.94 4.73 8.73
CA ASN A 71 -1.87 4.19 9.55
C ASN A 71 -1.39 2.78 9.12
N GLY A 72 -1.30 2.54 7.81
CA GLY A 72 -0.81 1.28 7.26
C GLY A 72 -1.85 0.15 7.15
N LYS A 73 -3.11 0.41 7.54
CA LYS A 73 -4.19 -0.59 7.56
C LYS A 73 -5.34 -0.19 6.64
N GLN A 74 -6.05 -1.17 6.08
CA GLN A 74 -7.31 -0.89 5.38
C GLN A 74 -8.29 -0.19 6.33
N HIS A 75 -8.90 0.88 5.85
CA HIS A 75 -9.85 1.70 6.60
C HIS A 75 -10.95 2.21 5.66
N GLY A 76 -12.04 2.75 6.18
CA GLY A 76 -13.09 3.38 5.38
C GLY A 76 -13.73 2.44 4.37
N GLU A 77 -14.11 2.98 3.21
CA GLU A 77 -14.66 2.19 2.12
C GLU A 77 -13.55 1.57 1.26
N GLY A 78 -13.81 0.37 0.76
CA GLY A 78 -12.97 -0.30 -0.23
C GLY A 78 -13.71 -1.34 -1.07
N VAL A 79 -13.03 -1.82 -2.10
CA VAL A 79 -13.43 -2.91 -2.97
C VAL A 79 -12.47 -4.06 -2.74
N TYR A 80 -13.00 -5.22 -2.39
CA TYR A 80 -12.25 -6.46 -2.31
C TYR A 80 -12.52 -7.33 -3.54
N THR A 81 -11.46 -7.74 -4.21
CA THR A 81 -11.48 -8.67 -5.34
C THR A 81 -10.93 -10.02 -4.89
N THR A 82 -11.69 -11.09 -5.07
CA THR A 82 -11.26 -12.46 -4.82
C THR A 82 -10.29 -12.95 -5.92
N SER A 83 -9.62 -14.08 -5.69
CA SER A 83 -8.70 -14.69 -6.67
C SER A 83 -9.36 -15.06 -8.00
N ASN A 84 -10.67 -15.29 -8.01
CA ASN A 84 -11.46 -15.55 -9.23
C ASN A 84 -12.08 -14.28 -9.85
N GLY A 85 -11.67 -13.09 -9.42
CA GLY A 85 -12.08 -11.82 -10.01
C GLY A 85 -13.44 -11.28 -9.54
N ARG A 86 -14.12 -11.91 -8.58
CA ARG A 86 -15.38 -11.36 -8.03
C ARG A 86 -15.07 -10.20 -7.10
N THR A 87 -15.80 -9.10 -7.27
CA THR A 87 -15.62 -7.88 -6.48
C THR A 87 -16.75 -7.68 -5.49
N LYS A 88 -16.45 -7.09 -4.33
CA LYS A 88 -17.46 -6.64 -3.37
C LYS A 88 -17.00 -5.41 -2.60
N ARG A 89 -17.89 -4.42 -2.49
CA ARG A 89 -17.68 -3.21 -1.68
C ARG A 89 -17.96 -3.49 -0.22
N GLY A 90 -17.22 -2.85 0.68
CA GLY A 90 -17.43 -2.98 2.11
C GLY A 90 -16.95 -1.78 2.91
N MET A 91 -16.99 -1.91 4.23
CA MET A 91 -16.38 -0.98 5.17
C MET A 91 -15.30 -1.71 5.98
N TRP A 92 -14.17 -1.03 6.22
CA TRP A 92 -13.03 -1.52 6.98
C TRP A 92 -12.68 -0.57 8.12
N VAL A 93 -12.28 -1.13 9.24
CA VAL A 93 -11.73 -0.41 10.39
C VAL A 93 -10.54 -1.21 10.90
N ASP A 94 -9.38 -0.56 11.00
CA ASP A 94 -8.13 -1.14 11.49
C ASP A 94 -7.76 -2.49 10.84
N GLY A 95 -7.90 -2.57 9.52
CA GLY A 95 -7.57 -3.76 8.73
C GLY A 95 -8.63 -4.87 8.79
N LYS A 96 -9.73 -4.66 9.50
CA LYS A 96 -10.84 -5.62 9.61
C LYS A 96 -12.05 -5.10 8.86
N ARG A 97 -12.63 -5.94 8.00
CA ARG A 97 -13.91 -5.65 7.35
C ARG A 97 -15.03 -5.70 8.39
N THR A 98 -15.78 -4.61 8.55
CA THR A 98 -16.91 -4.50 9.48
C THR A 98 -18.22 -4.91 8.81
N GLN A 99 -18.47 -4.48 7.56
CA GLN A 99 -19.65 -4.86 6.80
C GLN A 99 -19.38 -4.90 5.29
N TRP A 100 -20.24 -5.60 4.56
CA TRP A 100 -20.33 -5.47 3.11
C TRP A 100 -21.38 -4.43 2.75
N LEU A 101 -21.18 -3.77 1.61
CA LEU A 101 -22.14 -2.87 0.97
C LEU A 101 -22.81 -3.56 -0.22
#